data_AF-A0A1I3B3G2-F1
#
_entry.id   AF-A0A1I3B3G2-F1
#
_cell.length_a   1.000
_cell.length_b   1.000
_cell.length_c   1.000
_cell.angle_alpha   90.00
_cell.angle_beta   90.00
_cell.angle_gamma   90.00
#
_symmetry.space_group_name_H-M   'P 1'
#
loop_
_entity.id
_entity.type
_entity.pdbx_description
1 polymer ?
#
loop_
_entity_poly.entity_id
_entity_poly.type
_entity_poly.pdbx_seq_one_letter_code
_entity_poly.pdbx_strand_id
1 'polypeptide(L)'
;YHTYFVGENDVLVHNNCGVEKAFNSKENEINHFVKHGGQIAKLLDKKFYSLANYIDDANYVLKNGKYAKELNGYVSFMSGDKFGFVGLDRVTGNITTFHIKTVEELAKRAPSLGIF
;
A
#
# COMPACT_ATOMS: atom_id res chain seq x y z
N TYR A 1 8.41 17.41 -14.97
CA TYR A 1 7.47 17.88 -16.02
C TYR A 1 6.37 16.86 -16.13
N HIS A 2 5.14 17.20 -15.74
CA HIS A 2 3.95 16.39 -16.02
C HIS A 2 2.99 17.28 -16.81
N THR A 3 2.72 16.90 -18.05
CA THR A 3 1.75 17.56 -18.92
C THR A 3 0.39 16.91 -18.65
N TYR A 4 -0.60 17.68 -18.18
CA TYR A 4 -1.96 17.20 -17.99
C TYR A 4 -2.88 17.86 -19.01
N PHE A 5 -3.73 17.06 -19.66
CA PHE A 5 -4.88 17.53 -20.43
C PHE A 5 -6.14 17.28 -19.60
N VAL A 6 -6.98 18.30 -19.43
CA VAL A 6 -8.26 18.23 -18.69
C VAL A 6 -9.38 18.46 -19.69
N GLY A 7 -10.40 17.60 -19.69
CA GLY A 7 -11.64 17.81 -20.46
C GLY A 7 -12.54 18.85 -19.80
N GLU A 8 -13.46 19.44 -20.58
CA GLU A 8 -14.28 20.62 -20.23
C GLU A 8 -15.14 20.52 -18.96
N ASN A 9 -15.26 19.36 -18.30
CA ASN A 9 -16.11 19.18 -17.12
C ASN A 9 -15.44 18.47 -15.92
N ASP A 10 -14.12 18.26 -15.94
CA ASP A 10 -13.43 17.55 -14.85
C ASP A 10 -12.62 18.50 -13.95
N VAL A 11 -12.85 18.40 -12.64
CA VAL A 11 -12.10 19.14 -11.61
C VAL A 11 -10.77 18.43 -11.36
N LEU A 12 -9.65 19.11 -11.60
CA LEU A 12 -8.33 18.70 -11.11
C LEU A 12 -8.30 18.76 -9.58
N VAL A 13 -8.65 17.64 -8.93
CA VAL A 13 -8.40 17.48 -7.50
C VAL A 13 -6.91 17.21 -7.34
N HIS A 14 -6.10 18.24 -7.10
CA HIS A 14 -4.71 18.10 -6.66
C HIS A 14 -4.68 17.49 -5.25
N ASN A 15 -4.88 16.18 -5.17
CA ASN A 15 -4.84 15.46 -3.91
C ASN A 15 -3.38 15.14 -3.57
N ASN A 16 -2.69 16.14 -3.00
CA ASN A 16 -1.38 16.10 -2.34
C ASN A 16 -0.33 15.22 -3.06
N CYS A 17 0.58 15.85 -3.81
CA CYS A 17 1.77 15.22 -4.37
C CYS A 17 2.76 14.81 -3.25
N GLY A 18 2.39 13.80 -2.46
CA GLY A 18 3.40 12.94 -1.84
C GLY A 18 4.09 12.18 -2.95
N VAL A 19 5.41 12.32 -3.04
CA VAL A 19 6.22 11.53 -3.98
C VAL A 19 5.92 10.05 -3.70
N GLU A 20 5.49 9.32 -4.74
CA GLU A 20 5.32 7.87 -4.65
C GLU A 20 6.58 7.26 -4.06
N LYS A 21 6.41 6.41 -3.05
CA LYS A 21 7.54 5.78 -2.37
C LYS A 21 7.95 4.55 -3.15
N ALA A 22 9.24 4.49 -3.46
CA ALA A 22 9.87 3.29 -3.98
C ALA A 22 10.12 2.27 -2.86
N PHE A 23 10.31 1.02 -3.24
CA PHE A 23 10.89 0.02 -2.34
C PHE A 23 12.35 0.36 -2.04
N ASN A 24 12.82 -0.05 -0.86
CA ASN A 24 14.19 0.19 -0.40
C ASN A 24 15.27 -0.46 -1.30
N SER A 25 14.91 -1.48 -2.08
CA SER A 25 15.73 -1.99 -3.18
C SER A 25 14.87 -2.67 -4.24
N LYS A 26 15.38 -2.75 -5.47
CA LYS A 26 14.70 -3.44 -6.58
C LYS A 26 14.55 -4.94 -6.33
N GLU A 27 15.55 -5.55 -5.69
CA GLU A 27 15.50 -6.96 -5.30
C GLU A 27 14.37 -7.21 -4.28
N ASN A 28 14.26 -6.35 -3.26
CA ASN A 28 13.23 -6.48 -2.24
C ASN A 28 11.82 -6.31 -2.83
N GLU A 29 11.66 -5.35 -3.76
CA GLU A 29 10.43 -5.14 -4.53
C GLU A 29 9.98 -6.42 -5.26
N ILE A 30 10.88 -7.04 -6.02
CA ILE A 30 10.60 -8.25 -6.80
C ILE A 30 10.30 -9.43 -5.86
N ASN A 31 11.11 -9.63 -4.82
CA ASN A 31 10.95 -10.72 -3.88
C ASN A 31 9.59 -10.66 -3.15
N HIS A 32 9.19 -9.46 -2.73
CA HIS A 32 7.89 -9.28 -2.09
C HIS A 32 6.73 -9.45 -3.07
N PHE A 33 6.85 -8.96 -4.31
CA PHE A 33 5.84 -9.18 -5.34
C PHE A 33 5.66 -10.66 -5.66
N VAL A 34 6.74 -11.42 -5.85
CA VAL A 34 6.67 -12.87 -6.12
C VAL A 34 5.99 -13.60 -4.96
N LYS A 35 6.25 -13.19 -3.72
CA LYS A 35 5.69 -13.83 -2.52
C LYS A 35 4.23 -13.47 -2.25
N HIS A 36 3.83 -12.22 -2.49
CA HIS A 36 2.54 -11.68 -2.02
C HIS A 36 1.59 -11.25 -3.14
N GLY A 37 2.10 -10.98 -4.34
CA GLY A 37 1.34 -10.46 -5.47
C GLY A 37 0.17 -11.37 -5.85
N GLY A 38 0.36 -12.70 -5.84
CA GLY A 38 -0.71 -13.65 -6.14
C GLY A 38 -1.87 -13.62 -5.12
N GLN A 39 -1.56 -13.45 -3.83
CA GLN A 39 -2.59 -13.32 -2.78
C GLN A 39 -3.40 -12.03 -2.96
N ILE A 40 -2.72 -10.93 -3.29
CA ILE A 40 -3.37 -9.63 -3.49
C ILE A 40 -4.20 -9.64 -4.78
N ALA A 41 -3.67 -10.20 -5.87
CA ALA A 41 -4.41 -10.38 -7.12
C ALA A 41 -5.72 -11.12 -6.89
N LYS A 42 -5.67 -12.24 -6.15
CA LYS A 42 -6.86 -13.01 -5.78
C LYS A 42 -7.83 -12.22 -4.90
N LEU A 43 -7.33 -11.43 -3.95
CA LEU A 43 -8.16 -10.60 -3.07
C LEU A 43 -8.90 -9.51 -3.84
N LEU A 44 -8.25 -8.94 -4.86
CA LEU A 44 -8.79 -7.87 -5.69
C LEU A 44 -9.54 -8.38 -6.93
N ASP A 45 -9.72 -9.70 -7.06
CA ASP A 45 -10.30 -10.38 -8.22
C ASP A 45 -9.67 -9.96 -9.56
N LYS A 46 -8.36 -9.72 -9.56
CA LYS A 46 -7.60 -9.30 -10.74
C LYS A 46 -7.05 -10.53 -11.47
N LYS A 47 -7.53 -10.77 -12.70
CA LYS A 47 -7.02 -11.83 -13.60
C LYS A 47 -5.54 -11.64 -13.97
N PHE A 48 -5.11 -10.39 -14.10
CA PHE A 48 -3.72 -10.01 -14.35
C PHE A 48 -3.28 -8.99 -13.29
N TYR A 49 -2.15 -9.25 -12.65
CA TYR A 49 -1.61 -8.40 -11.61
C TYR A 49 -0.10 -8.27 -11.78
N SER A 50 0.32 -7.09 -12.18
CA SER A 50 1.72 -6.80 -12.48
C SER A 50 2.47 -6.23 -11.28
N LEU A 51 3.80 -6.18 -11.39
CA LEU A 51 4.65 -5.50 -10.42
C LEU A 51 4.29 -4.01 -10.26
N ALA A 52 3.93 -3.34 -11.36
CA ALA A 52 3.46 -1.95 -11.32
C ALA A 52 2.18 -1.82 -10.48
N ASN A 53 1.19 -2.70 -10.69
CA ASN A 53 -0.04 -2.68 -9.88
C ASN A 53 0.24 -2.92 -8.39
N TYR A 54 1.22 -3.76 -8.08
CA TYR A 54 1.64 -4.02 -6.70
C TYR A 54 2.26 -2.78 -6.03
N ILE A 55 3.06 -2.01 -6.77
CA ILE A 55 3.64 -0.74 -6.29
C ILE A 55 2.55 0.33 -6.15
N ASP A 56 1.62 0.42 -7.09
CA ASP A 56 0.48 1.35 -7.05
C ASP A 56 -0.39 1.07 -5.82
N ASP A 57 -0.74 -0.19 -5.59
CA ASP A 57 -1.57 -0.58 -4.44
C ASP A 57 -0.84 -0.34 -3.11
N ALA A 58 0.49 -0.52 -3.04
CA ALA A 58 1.28 -0.15 -1.86
C ALA A 58 1.24 1.37 -1.61
N ASN A 59 1.41 2.17 -2.67
CA ASN A 59 1.32 3.63 -2.55
C ASN A 59 -0.10 4.10 -2.22
N TYR A 60 -1.13 3.40 -2.69
CA TYR A 60 -2.52 3.65 -2.28
C TYR A 60 -2.71 3.43 -0.77
N VAL A 61 -2.14 2.36 -0.19
CA VAL A 61 -2.16 2.12 1.26
C VAL A 61 -1.42 3.22 2.02
N LEU A 62 -0.27 3.69 1.52
CA LEU A 62 0.45 4.81 2.15
C LEU A 62 -0.35 6.12 2.14
N LYS A 63 -1.07 6.38 1.04
CA LYS A 63 -1.83 7.62 0.86
C LYS A 63 -3.12 7.64 1.68
N ASN A 64 -3.82 6.51 1.75
CA ASN A 64 -5.19 6.44 2.31
C ASN A 64 -5.27 5.66 3.62
N GLY A 65 -4.21 4.96 4.01
CA GLY A 65 -4.19 4.12 5.20
C GLY A 65 -3.96 4.90 6.50
N LYS A 66 -4.19 4.21 7.62
CA LYS A 66 -3.87 4.68 8.97
C LYS A 66 -2.47 4.22 9.36
N TYR A 67 -1.67 5.13 9.92
CA TYR A 67 -0.34 4.80 10.41
C TYR A 67 -0.40 3.99 11.72
N ALA A 68 0.27 2.85 11.74
CA ALA A 68 0.46 1.94 12.87
C ALA A 68 1.87 2.15 13.44
N LYS A 69 1.98 2.83 14.58
CA LYS A 69 3.28 3.17 15.19
C LYS A 69 4.10 1.92 15.55
N GLU A 70 3.43 0.91 16.08
CA GLU A 70 4.01 -0.36 16.54
C GLU A 70 4.62 -1.17 15.39
N LEU A 71 4.08 -1.00 14.18
CA LEU A 71 4.53 -1.70 12.98
C LEU A 71 5.42 -0.84 12.08
N ASN A 72 5.59 0.45 12.40
CA ASN A 72 6.22 1.45 11.55
C ASN A 72 5.73 1.36 10.10
N GLY A 73 4.41 1.44 9.92
CA GLY A 73 3.79 1.23 8.61
C GLY A 73 2.36 1.70 8.53
N TYR A 74 1.81 1.69 7.32
CA TYR A 74 0.44 2.09 7.05
C TYR A 74 -0.43 0.85 6.83
N VAL A 75 -1.68 0.96 7.28
CA VAL A 75 -2.68 -0.10 7.17
C VAL A 75 -3.92 0.48 6.51
N SER A 76 -4.43 -0.17 5.47
CA SER A 76 -5.70 0.21 4.83
C SER A 76 -6.60 -1.00 4.67
N PHE A 77 -7.90 -0.80 4.87
CA PHE A 77 -8.90 -1.84 4.63
C PHE A 77 -8.88 -2.25 3.15
N MET A 78 -9.02 -3.54 2.88
CA MET A 78 -9.15 -4.05 1.52
C MET A 78 -10.47 -4.78 1.31
N SER A 79 -10.69 -5.90 2.01
CA SER A 79 -11.92 -6.68 1.85
C SER A 79 -12.11 -7.66 3.01
N GLY A 80 -13.35 -7.80 3.50
CA GLY A 80 -13.71 -8.69 4.60
C GLY A 80 -12.90 -8.40 5.87
N ASP A 81 -12.12 -9.37 6.32
CA ASP A 81 -11.23 -9.26 7.47
C ASP A 81 -9.78 -8.85 7.12
N LYS A 82 -9.54 -8.45 5.85
CA LYS A 82 -8.20 -8.28 5.29
C LYS A 82 -7.86 -6.82 5.04
N PHE A 83 -6.63 -6.49 5.41
CA PHE A 83 -6.03 -5.17 5.30
C PHE A 83 -4.73 -5.26 4.53
N GLY A 84 -4.47 -4.27 3.68
CA GLY A 84 -3.16 -4.03 3.12
C GLY A 84 -2.26 -3.38 4.17
N PHE A 85 -1.07 -3.93 4.38
CA PHE A 85 -0.06 -3.36 5.26
C PHE A 85 1.19 -3.02 4.46
N VAL A 86 1.66 -1.78 4.60
CA VAL A 86 2.91 -1.29 4.01
C VAL A 86 3.87 -0.87 5.12
N GLY A 87 5.00 -1.58 5.23
CA GLY A 87 6.06 -1.26 6.18
C GLY A 87 7.04 -0.25 5.59
N LEU A 88 7.60 0.60 6.46
CA LEU A 88 8.54 1.65 6.08
C LEU A 88 9.93 1.40 6.67
N ASP A 89 10.95 1.80 5.91
CA ASP A 89 12.31 1.96 6.39
C ASP A 89 12.38 3.19 7.32
N ARG A 90 13.03 3.06 8.48
CA ARG A 90 13.03 4.13 9.50
C ARG A 90 13.87 5.34 9.11
N VAL A 91 14.84 5.18 8.21
CA VAL A 91 15.79 6.24 7.85
C VAL A 91 15.33 6.96 6.59
N THR A 92 15.01 6.19 5.55
CA THR A 92 14.66 6.70 4.23
C THR A 92 13.15 6.91 4.07
N GLY A 93 12.34 6.23 4.87
CA GLY A 93 10.89 6.17 4.67
C GLY A 93 10.49 5.44 3.40
N ASN A 94 11.37 4.67 2.76
CA ASN A 94 11.04 3.83 1.61
C ASN A 94 10.23 2.60 2.03
N ILE A 95 9.52 1.99 1.08
CA ILE A 95 8.74 0.78 1.34
C ILE A 95 9.70 -0.38 1.62
N THR A 96 9.46 -1.11 2.71
CA THR A 96 10.21 -2.33 3.05
C THR A 96 9.39 -3.59 2.81
N THR A 97 8.07 -3.50 2.84
CA THR A 97 7.16 -4.63 2.61
C THR A 97 5.78 -4.13 2.21
N PHE A 98 5.08 -4.90 1.37
CA PHE A 98 3.63 -4.79 1.18
C PHE A 98 2.98 -6.17 1.21
N HIS A 99 2.03 -6.41 2.11
CA HIS A 99 1.30 -7.67 2.15
C HIS A 99 -0.05 -7.53 2.84
N ILE A 100 -0.83 -8.61 2.83
CA ILE A 100 -2.12 -8.69 3.51
C ILE A 100 -1.93 -9.08 4.97
N LYS A 101 -2.70 -8.44 5.85
CA LYS A 101 -2.86 -8.73 7.27
C LYS A 101 -4.33 -8.96 7.60
N THR A 102 -4.63 -9.81 8.58
CA THR A 102 -6.00 -9.94 9.11
C THR A 102 -6.25 -8.95 10.24
N VAL A 103 -7.54 -8.69 10.54
CA VAL A 103 -7.95 -7.93 11.74
C VAL A 103 -7.32 -8.50 13.01
N GLU A 104 -7.34 -9.82 13.18
CA GLU A 104 -6.79 -10.48 14.37
C GLU A 104 -5.28 -10.22 14.53
N GLU A 105 -4.52 -10.31 13.44
CA GLU A 105 -3.08 -9.99 13.45
C GLU A 105 -2.84 -8.53 13.82
N LEU A 106 -3.65 -7.61 13.30
CA LEU A 106 -3.53 -6.18 13.57
C LEU A 106 -3.94 -5.82 15.00
N ALA A 107 -5.01 -6.42 15.52
CA ALA A 107 -5.43 -6.23 16.90
C ALA A 107 -4.33 -6.64 17.90
N LYS A 108 -3.61 -7.73 17.60
CA LYS A 108 -2.49 -8.21 18.44
C LYS A 108 -1.24 -7.35 18.31
N ARG A 109 -0.91 -6.87 17.11
CA ARG A 109 0.39 -6.23 16.82
C ARG A 109 0.37 -4.71 16.75
N ALA A 110 -0.79 -4.11 16.53
CA ALA A 110 -0.99 -2.67 16.44
C ALA A 110 -2.31 -2.27 17.11
N PRO A 111 -2.46 -2.52 18.42
CA PRO A 111 -3.69 -2.22 19.15
C PRO A 111 -4.06 -0.72 19.08
N SER A 112 -3.09 0.18 18.88
CA SER A 112 -3.37 1.61 18.71
C SER A 112 -4.24 1.95 17.49
N LEU A 113 -4.41 1.01 16.56
CA LEU A 113 -5.26 1.23 15.39
C LEU A 113 -6.75 1.23 15.74
N GLY A 114 -7.17 0.60 16.85
CA GLY A 114 -8.57 0.56 17.28
C GLY A 114 -9.50 -0.10 16.25
N ILE A 115 -9.04 -1.18 15.60
CA ILE A 115 -9.78 -1.92 14.55
C ILE A 115 -10.57 -3.10 15.16
N PHE A 116 -11.04 -2.94 16.40
CA PHE A 116 -11.70 -3.98 17.20
C PHE A 116 -12.84 -3.37 18.01
#